data_AF-A0A8C2MNX7-F1
#
_entry.id   AF-A0A8C2MNX7-F1
#
_cell.length_a   1.000
_cell.length_b   1.000
_cell.length_c   1.000
_cell.angle_alpha   90.00
_cell.angle_beta   90.00
_cell.angle_gamma   90.00
#
_symmetry.space_group_name_H-M   'P 1'
#
loop_
_entity.id
_entity.type
_entity.pdbx_description
1 polymer ?
#
loop_
_entity_poly.entity_id
_entity_poly.type
_entity_poly.pdbx_seq_one_letter_code
_entity_poly.pdbx_strand_id
1 'polypeptide(L)'
;MLLLLLVPLFLRPLGAGGAQTPNATSEGCQIIHPPWEGGIRYRGLTRDQVKAINFLPVDYEIEYVCRGEREVVGPKVRKCLANGSWTDMDTPSRCVRICSKSYLTLENGKVFLTGGDLPALDGARVDFRCDPDFHLVGSSRSICSQGQWSTPKPHCQGEGNSCLPAADEIACTRMGVGNGERERTDRGESPTLSTIHLPQTWPHNPLCSLCWAFPPF
;
A
#
# COMPACT_ATOMS: atom_id res chain seq x y z
N MET A 1 27.65 -76.93 -49.75
CA MET A 1 27.59 -75.87 -50.79
C MET A 1 27.46 -74.53 -50.07
N LEU A 2 28.53 -73.73 -50.13
CA LEU A 2 28.70 -72.46 -49.42
C LEU A 2 28.01 -71.35 -50.24
N LEU A 3 26.95 -70.72 -49.73
CA LEU A 3 26.30 -69.57 -50.37
C LEU A 3 27.00 -68.28 -49.95
N LEU A 4 27.80 -67.73 -50.88
CA LEU A 4 28.40 -66.40 -50.77
C LEU A 4 27.31 -65.33 -50.99
N LEU A 5 26.98 -64.58 -49.94
CA LEU A 5 26.15 -63.38 -50.04
C LEU A 5 27.04 -62.20 -50.46
N LEU A 6 26.90 -61.74 -51.70
CA LEU A 6 27.47 -60.50 -52.20
C LEU A 6 26.67 -59.32 -51.62
N VAL A 7 27.27 -58.57 -50.71
CA VAL A 7 26.73 -57.30 -50.20
C VAL A 7 27.00 -56.21 -51.25
N PRO A 8 26.00 -55.49 -51.78
CA PRO A 8 26.26 -54.36 -52.65
C PRO A 8 26.78 -53.19 -51.81
N LEU A 9 28.01 -52.76 -52.10
CA LEU A 9 28.60 -51.51 -51.64
C LEU A 9 27.78 -50.33 -52.19
N PHE A 10 26.82 -49.83 -51.41
CA PHE A 10 26.22 -48.53 -51.65
C PHE A 10 27.24 -47.45 -51.27
N LEU A 11 27.89 -46.90 -52.30
CA LEU A 11 28.67 -45.67 -52.22
C LEU A 11 27.78 -44.55 -51.68
N ARG A 12 28.07 -44.07 -50.46
CA ARG A 12 27.49 -42.83 -49.92
C ARG A 12 27.97 -41.66 -50.78
N PRO A 13 27.09 -40.84 -51.36
CA PRO A 13 27.53 -39.55 -51.88
C PRO A 13 27.90 -38.66 -50.68
N LEU A 14 29.10 -38.08 -50.72
CA LEU A 14 29.44 -36.89 -49.93
C LEU A 14 28.53 -35.76 -50.39
N GLY A 15 27.38 -35.63 -49.73
CA GLY A 15 26.45 -34.52 -49.87
C GLY A 15 26.93 -33.35 -49.04
N ALA A 16 27.36 -32.32 -49.76
CA ALA A 16 27.64 -30.94 -49.39
C ALA A 16 27.18 -30.51 -47.99
N GLY A 17 28.09 -29.83 -47.29
CA GLY A 17 27.79 -29.04 -46.11
C GLY A 17 26.60 -28.11 -46.36
N GLY A 18 25.45 -28.49 -45.83
CA GLY A 18 24.51 -27.53 -45.32
C GLY A 18 25.11 -26.99 -44.04
N ALA A 19 25.88 -25.91 -44.16
CA ALA A 19 25.85 -24.91 -43.11
C ALA A 19 24.36 -24.66 -42.87
N GLN A 20 23.84 -25.11 -41.73
CA GLN A 20 22.59 -24.59 -41.24
C GLN A 20 22.88 -23.12 -41.01
N THR A 21 22.54 -22.32 -42.02
CA THR A 21 22.28 -20.92 -41.83
C THR A 21 21.35 -20.83 -40.63
N PRO A 22 21.64 -20.02 -39.59
CA PRO A 22 20.60 -19.61 -38.68
C PRO A 22 19.62 -18.78 -39.52
N ASN A 23 18.66 -19.47 -40.12
CA ASN A 23 17.62 -18.90 -40.93
C ASN A 23 16.61 -18.28 -39.96
N ALA A 24 16.97 -17.13 -39.40
CA ALA A 24 16.12 -16.31 -38.57
C ALA A 24 16.67 -14.88 -38.56
N THR A 25 16.45 -14.13 -39.63
CA THR A 25 16.36 -12.68 -39.52
C THR A 25 15.15 -12.40 -38.64
N SER A 26 15.35 -12.28 -37.32
CA SER A 26 14.30 -11.84 -36.41
C SER A 26 14.02 -10.36 -36.71
N GLU A 27 13.07 -10.09 -37.62
CA GLU A 27 12.65 -8.74 -37.97
C GLU A 27 11.84 -8.06 -36.83
N GLY A 28 11.69 -8.73 -35.69
CA GLY A 28 10.95 -8.22 -34.56
C GLY A 28 10.63 -9.26 -33.49
N CYS A 29 9.82 -8.85 -32.54
CA CYS A 29 9.36 -9.67 -31.43
C CYS A 29 7.93 -10.14 -31.67
N GLN A 30 7.63 -11.39 -31.32
CA GLN A 30 6.27 -11.92 -31.41
C GLN A 30 5.31 -11.13 -30.53
N ILE A 31 4.07 -11.00 -31.00
CA ILE A 31 3.01 -10.29 -30.27
C ILE A 31 2.66 -10.99 -28.95
N ILE A 32 2.47 -10.22 -27.88
CA ILE A 32 2.09 -10.76 -26.56
C ILE A 32 0.57 -10.64 -26.40
N HIS A 33 -0.14 -11.75 -26.29
CA HIS A 33 -1.58 -11.68 -26.06
C HIS A 33 -1.90 -11.11 -24.67
N PRO A 34 -2.87 -10.18 -24.55
CA PRO A 34 -3.20 -9.55 -23.29
C PRO A 34 -3.71 -10.58 -22.25
N PRO A 35 -3.33 -10.44 -20.98
CA PRO A 35 -3.84 -11.31 -19.91
C PRO A 35 -5.33 -11.04 -19.66
N TRP A 36 -6.09 -12.06 -19.22
CA TRP A 36 -7.54 -11.94 -18.97
C TRP A 36 -7.91 -10.86 -17.92
N GLU A 37 -7.03 -10.63 -16.94
CA GLU A 37 -7.23 -9.62 -15.89
C GLU A 37 -6.83 -8.18 -16.30
N GLY A 38 -6.34 -7.99 -17.53
CA GLY A 38 -5.85 -6.71 -18.02
C GLY A 38 -5.82 -6.62 -19.54
N GLY A 39 -4.86 -5.86 -20.03
CA GLY A 39 -4.69 -5.54 -21.44
C GLY A 39 -3.25 -5.13 -21.72
N ILE A 40 -2.93 -5.05 -23.01
CA ILE A 40 -1.67 -4.51 -23.51
C ILE A 40 -2.01 -3.39 -24.47
N ARG A 41 -1.42 -2.22 -24.23
CA ARG A 41 -1.54 -1.06 -25.09
C ARG A 41 -0.42 -1.09 -26.13
N TYR A 42 -0.83 -1.28 -27.37
CA TYR A 42 0.03 -1.20 -28.55
C TYR A 42 0.03 0.24 -29.04
N ARG A 43 1.14 0.97 -28.85
CA ARG A 43 1.22 2.39 -29.23
C ARG A 43 1.09 2.54 -30.75
N GLY A 44 0.09 3.30 -31.20
CA GLY A 44 -0.11 3.61 -32.62
C GLY A 44 -0.74 2.49 -33.44
N LEU A 45 -1.25 1.42 -32.82
CA LEU A 45 -1.96 0.34 -33.51
C LEU A 45 -3.39 0.20 -33.00
N THR A 46 -4.33 -0.03 -33.91
CA THR A 46 -5.71 -0.39 -33.57
C THR A 46 -5.82 -1.88 -33.24
N ARG A 47 -6.91 -2.28 -32.59
CA ARG A 47 -7.17 -3.69 -32.25
C ARG A 47 -7.15 -4.61 -33.48
N ASP A 48 -7.61 -4.14 -34.63
CA ASP A 48 -7.67 -4.95 -35.83
C ASP A 48 -6.31 -5.05 -36.54
N GLN A 49 -5.50 -3.99 -36.48
CA GLN A 49 -4.10 -4.04 -36.92
C GLN A 49 -3.28 -5.02 -36.06
N VAL A 50 -3.48 -5.00 -34.73
CA VAL A 50 -2.85 -5.94 -33.79
C VAL A 50 -3.18 -7.39 -34.10
N LYS A 51 -4.40 -7.69 -34.57
CA LYS A 51 -4.79 -9.05 -35.00
C LYS A 51 -4.19 -9.47 -36.35
N ALA A 52 -3.82 -8.51 -37.19
CA ALA A 52 -3.33 -8.75 -38.54
C ALA A 52 -1.80 -8.94 -38.61
N ILE A 53 -1.08 -8.64 -37.52
CA ILE A 53 0.38 -8.76 -37.44
C ILE A 53 0.79 -9.84 -36.45
N ASN A 54 1.95 -10.46 -36.70
CA ASN A 54 2.53 -11.48 -35.83
C ASN A 54 3.77 -10.98 -35.08
N PHE A 55 4.46 -9.98 -35.63
CA PHE A 55 5.71 -9.45 -35.11
C PHE A 55 5.66 -7.93 -35.01
N LEU A 56 6.31 -7.40 -33.98
CA LEU A 56 6.50 -5.97 -33.74
C LEU A 56 7.97 -5.60 -33.96
N PRO A 57 8.27 -4.45 -34.56
CA PRO A 57 9.64 -4.09 -34.91
C PRO A 57 10.53 -3.94 -33.68
N VAL A 58 11.84 -4.06 -33.90
CA VAL A 58 12.85 -3.76 -32.86
C VAL A 58 12.64 -2.34 -32.33
N ASP A 59 12.92 -2.17 -31.04
CA ASP A 59 12.67 -0.95 -30.26
C ASP A 59 11.20 -0.60 -30.01
N TYR A 60 10.24 -1.38 -30.52
CA TYR A 60 8.82 -1.17 -30.22
C TYR A 60 8.52 -1.40 -28.74
N GLU A 61 7.69 -0.54 -28.15
CA GLU A 61 7.29 -0.62 -26.74
C GLU A 61 5.82 -0.98 -26.59
N ILE A 62 5.56 -1.94 -25.71
CA ILE A 62 4.22 -2.28 -25.24
C ILE A 62 4.07 -1.89 -23.78
N GLU A 63 2.86 -1.48 -23.40
CA GLU A 63 2.54 -1.11 -22.02
C GLU A 63 1.41 -2.01 -21.48
N TYR A 64 1.65 -2.67 -20.35
CA TYR A 64 0.62 -3.41 -19.65
C TYR A 64 -0.35 -2.44 -18.98
N VAL A 65 -1.64 -2.71 -19.12
CA VAL A 65 -2.72 -1.91 -18.56
C VAL A 65 -3.67 -2.83 -17.80
N CYS A 66 -3.95 -2.51 -16.55
CA CYS A 66 -4.85 -3.31 -15.73
C CYS A 66 -6.29 -2.78 -15.78
N ARG A 67 -7.25 -3.69 -15.57
CA ARG A 67 -8.67 -3.34 -15.51
C ARG A 67 -9.10 -2.99 -14.09
N GLY A 68 -9.84 -1.89 -13.95
CA GLY A 68 -10.33 -1.38 -12.66
C GLY A 68 -9.21 -0.74 -11.85
N GLU A 69 -9.28 -0.93 -10.55
CA GLU A 69 -8.38 -0.44 -9.50
C GLU A 69 -7.13 -1.33 -9.29
N ARG A 70 -6.87 -2.25 -10.21
CA ARG A 70 -5.68 -3.10 -10.18
C ARG A 70 -4.45 -2.33 -10.65
N GLU A 71 -3.30 -2.72 -10.14
CA GLU A 71 -2.00 -2.18 -10.53
C GLU A 71 -1.12 -3.28 -11.16
N VAL A 72 -0.19 -2.85 -12.03
CA VAL A 72 0.79 -3.75 -12.66
C VAL A 72 1.92 -4.00 -11.66
N VAL A 73 2.16 -5.27 -11.33
CA VAL A 73 3.36 -5.73 -10.63
C VAL A 73 4.27 -6.46 -11.61
N GLY A 74 5.55 -6.09 -11.61
CA GLY A 74 6.53 -6.47 -12.61
C GLY A 74 6.77 -5.37 -13.66
N PRO A 75 7.43 -5.68 -14.78
CA PRO A 75 7.73 -4.73 -15.84
C PRO A 75 6.43 -4.15 -16.45
N LYS A 76 6.20 -2.85 -16.28
CA LYS A 76 5.02 -2.17 -16.84
C LYS A 76 5.14 -1.95 -18.35
N VAL A 77 6.36 -1.68 -18.82
CA VAL A 77 6.68 -1.48 -20.24
C VAL A 77 7.68 -2.55 -20.64
N ARG A 78 7.48 -3.14 -21.80
CA ARG A 78 8.47 -4.04 -22.42
C ARG A 78 8.87 -3.48 -23.77
N LYS A 79 10.16 -3.59 -24.06
CA LYS A 79 10.74 -3.15 -25.33
C LYS A 79 11.20 -4.35 -26.14
N CYS A 80 10.94 -4.32 -27.44
CA CYS A 80 11.42 -5.35 -28.35
C CYS A 80 12.92 -5.17 -28.61
N LEU A 81 13.71 -6.21 -28.38
CA LEU A 81 15.17 -6.21 -28.58
C LEU A 81 15.52 -6.77 -29.96
N ALA A 82 16.73 -6.43 -30.44
CA ALA A 82 17.23 -6.87 -31.75
C ALA A 82 17.38 -8.40 -31.88
N ASN A 83 17.45 -9.12 -30.76
CA ASN A 83 17.48 -10.57 -30.72
C ASN A 83 16.08 -11.23 -30.83
N GLY A 84 15.02 -10.44 -31.06
CA GLY A 84 13.64 -10.92 -31.17
C GLY A 84 12.95 -11.21 -29.83
N SER A 85 13.58 -10.89 -28.70
CA SER A 85 13.01 -11.04 -27.36
C SER A 85 12.52 -9.71 -26.78
N TRP A 86 11.55 -9.78 -25.87
CA TRP A 86 11.14 -8.62 -25.07
C TRP A 86 12.08 -8.43 -23.87
N THR A 87 12.23 -7.19 -23.39
CA THR A 87 12.93 -6.94 -22.12
C THR A 87 12.24 -7.64 -20.94
N ASP A 88 13.03 -8.02 -19.92
CA ASP A 88 12.58 -8.52 -18.62
C ASP A 88 11.68 -9.77 -18.70
N MET A 89 11.93 -10.66 -19.67
CA MET A 89 11.13 -11.89 -19.89
C MET A 89 11.17 -12.89 -18.74
N ASP A 90 12.18 -12.79 -17.88
CA ASP A 90 12.35 -13.56 -16.65
C ASP A 90 11.39 -13.13 -15.53
N THR A 91 10.88 -11.89 -15.56
CA THR A 91 9.97 -11.36 -14.53
C THR A 91 8.54 -11.18 -15.10
N PRO A 92 7.53 -11.92 -14.62
CA PRO A 92 6.17 -11.82 -15.16
C PRO A 92 5.48 -10.50 -14.77
N SER A 93 4.75 -9.92 -15.73
CA SER A 93 3.89 -8.76 -15.50
C SER A 93 2.47 -9.23 -15.16
N ARG A 94 1.97 -8.87 -13.98
CA ARG A 94 0.65 -9.30 -13.49
C ARG A 94 -0.19 -8.11 -13.04
N CYS A 95 -1.49 -8.20 -13.27
CA CYS A 95 -2.46 -7.26 -12.72
C CYS A 95 -2.95 -7.78 -11.38
N VAL A 96 -2.74 -7.00 -10.33
CA VAL A 96 -3.06 -7.40 -8.95
C VAL A 96 -3.78 -6.28 -8.24
N ARG A 97 -4.61 -6.64 -7.27
CA ARG A 97 -5.20 -5.68 -6.35
C ARG A 97 -4.16 -5.36 -5.29
N ILE A 98 -3.87 -4.08 -5.10
CA ILE A 98 -2.89 -3.61 -4.11
C ILE A 98 -3.65 -2.99 -2.94
N CYS A 99 -3.35 -3.43 -1.73
CA CYS A 99 -3.91 -2.82 -0.54
C CYS A 99 -3.24 -1.47 -0.24
N SER A 100 -3.93 -0.60 0.49
CA SER A 100 -3.43 0.75 0.77
C SER A 100 -2.04 0.72 1.41
N LYS A 101 -1.09 1.44 0.81
CA LYS A 101 0.28 1.59 1.31
C LYS A 101 0.35 2.35 2.65
N SER A 102 -0.76 2.98 3.08
CA SER A 102 -0.82 3.66 4.37
C SER A 102 -0.62 2.71 5.56
N TYR A 103 -0.78 1.39 5.38
CA TYR A 103 -0.54 0.38 6.43
C TYR A 103 0.95 0.01 6.55
N LEU A 104 1.80 0.48 5.63
CA LEU A 104 3.25 0.22 5.67
C LEU A 104 3.99 1.20 6.59
N THR A 105 3.28 2.20 7.12
CA THR A 105 3.81 3.17 8.08
C THR A 105 2.91 3.25 9.31
N LEU A 106 3.51 3.40 10.48
CA LEU A 106 2.82 3.58 11.75
C LEU A 106 3.53 4.70 12.51
N GLU A 107 2.77 5.69 12.98
CA GLU A 107 3.32 6.77 13.81
C GLU A 107 3.53 6.24 15.23
N ASN A 108 4.66 6.61 15.86
CA ASN A 108 5.08 6.12 17.17
C ASN A 108 5.09 4.58 17.24
N GLY A 109 5.52 3.94 16.16
CA GLY A 109 5.58 2.49 16.05
C GLY A 109 6.25 2.00 14.77
N LYS A 110 6.23 0.68 14.61
CA LYS A 110 6.89 -0.08 13.54
C LYS A 110 5.91 -1.06 12.92
N VAL A 111 6.07 -1.25 11.61
CA VAL A 111 5.31 -2.22 10.81
C VAL A 111 6.25 -3.34 10.39
N PHE A 112 5.82 -4.59 10.61
CA PHE A 112 6.53 -5.78 10.18
C PHE A 112 5.73 -6.45 9.07
N LEU A 113 6.30 -6.47 7.86
CA LEU A 113 5.69 -7.09 6.68
C LEU A 113 6.11 -8.56 6.58
N THR A 114 5.12 -9.42 6.33
CA THR A 114 5.35 -10.85 6.07
C THR A 114 4.62 -11.23 4.78
N GLY A 115 5.27 -11.99 3.89
CA GLY A 115 4.62 -12.53 2.68
C GLY A 115 5.09 -11.97 1.33
N GLY A 116 6.26 -11.33 1.26
CA GLY A 116 6.96 -11.05 -0.01
C GLY A 116 7.57 -9.66 -0.12
N ASP A 117 8.58 -9.52 -0.98
CA ASP A 117 9.40 -8.32 -1.19
C ASP A 117 8.68 -7.17 -1.91
N LEU A 118 7.39 -7.35 -2.23
CA LEU A 118 6.60 -6.40 -3.00
C LEU A 118 5.44 -5.88 -2.14
N PRO A 119 5.27 -4.55 -2.04
CA PRO A 119 4.34 -3.93 -1.10
C PRO A 119 2.89 -4.34 -1.36
N ALA A 120 2.19 -4.72 -0.29
CA ALA A 120 0.73 -4.80 -0.19
C ALA A 120 0.01 -5.60 -1.30
N LEU A 121 0.63 -6.69 -1.77
CA LEU A 121 -0.02 -7.68 -2.62
C LEU A 121 -1.11 -8.44 -1.88
N ASP A 122 -2.07 -8.99 -2.63
CA ASP A 122 -3.07 -9.92 -2.10
C ASP A 122 -2.38 -11.08 -1.34
N GLY A 123 -2.82 -11.33 -0.10
CA GLY A 123 -2.20 -12.28 0.83
C GLY A 123 -1.07 -11.72 1.70
N ALA A 124 -0.60 -10.48 1.47
CA ALA A 124 0.40 -9.85 2.32
C ALA A 124 -0.13 -9.61 3.74
N ARG A 125 0.76 -9.69 4.72
CA ARG A 125 0.42 -9.50 6.12
C ARG A 125 1.27 -8.40 6.74
N VAL A 126 0.63 -7.57 7.55
CA VAL A 126 1.29 -6.59 8.41
C VAL A 126 1.03 -6.92 9.87
N ASP A 127 2.08 -6.87 10.67
CA ASP A 127 2.02 -6.88 12.13
C ASP A 127 2.52 -5.51 12.65
N PHE A 128 1.76 -4.91 13.56
CA PHE A 128 1.98 -3.57 14.10
C PHE A 128 2.54 -3.65 15.52
N ARG A 129 3.54 -2.83 15.84
CA ARG A 129 4.05 -2.67 17.21
C ARG A 129 4.31 -1.20 17.49
N CYS A 130 3.87 -0.70 18.64
CA CYS A 130 4.20 0.66 19.05
C CYS A 130 5.62 0.76 19.60
N ASP A 131 6.16 1.98 19.55
CA ASP A 131 7.39 2.35 20.23
C ASP A 131 7.16 2.32 21.76
N PRO A 132 8.24 2.30 22.58
CA PRO A 132 8.13 2.42 24.03
C PRO A 132 7.29 3.64 24.43
N ASP A 133 6.56 3.56 25.54
CA ASP A 133 5.65 4.59 26.08
C ASP A 133 4.36 4.83 25.27
N PHE A 134 4.12 4.01 24.25
CA PHE A 134 2.88 3.98 23.49
C PHE A 134 2.23 2.59 23.53
N HIS A 135 0.90 2.56 23.64
CA HIS A 135 0.12 1.34 23.52
C HIS A 135 -0.66 1.32 22.21
N LEU A 136 -0.83 0.13 21.64
CA LEU A 136 -1.53 -0.05 20.37
C LEU A 136 -3.04 -0.06 20.59
N VAL A 137 -3.74 0.85 19.89
CA VAL A 137 -5.20 0.88 19.85
C VAL A 137 -5.68 0.33 18.51
N GLY A 138 -6.38 -0.80 18.56
CA GLY A 138 -6.91 -1.52 17.40
C GLY A 138 -6.29 -2.89 17.20
N SER A 139 -6.38 -3.42 15.98
CA SER A 139 -5.83 -4.75 15.65
C SER A 139 -4.32 -4.67 15.44
N SER A 140 -3.56 -5.53 16.14
CA SER A 140 -2.09 -5.65 15.97
C SER A 140 -1.67 -6.27 14.65
N ARG A 141 -2.63 -6.65 13.81
CA ARG A 141 -2.38 -7.44 12.61
C ARG A 141 -3.47 -7.21 11.58
N SER A 142 -3.05 -7.09 10.32
CA SER A 142 -3.95 -7.04 9.18
C SER A 142 -3.45 -7.88 8.02
N ILE A 143 -4.37 -8.45 7.25
CA ILE A 143 -4.08 -9.25 6.06
C ILE A 143 -4.70 -8.54 4.86
N CYS A 144 -3.93 -8.39 3.79
CA CYS A 144 -4.41 -7.86 2.52
C CYS A 144 -5.22 -8.95 1.81
N SER A 145 -6.48 -8.66 1.51
CA SER A 145 -7.37 -9.52 0.74
C SER A 145 -8.14 -8.68 -0.27
N GLN A 146 -8.02 -9.02 -1.55
CA GLN A 146 -8.68 -8.35 -2.68
C GLN A 146 -8.50 -6.81 -2.71
N GLY A 147 -7.33 -6.32 -2.31
CA GLY A 147 -7.03 -4.88 -2.28
C GLY A 147 -7.57 -4.15 -1.04
N GLN A 148 -8.12 -4.87 -0.07
CA GLN A 148 -8.52 -4.33 1.22
C GLN A 148 -7.79 -5.00 2.38
N TRP A 149 -7.42 -4.20 3.37
CA TRP A 149 -6.89 -4.71 4.63
C TRP A 149 -8.04 -5.27 5.47
N SER A 150 -7.84 -6.45 6.06
CA SER A 150 -8.86 -7.17 6.83
C SER A 150 -9.32 -6.44 8.09
N THR A 151 -8.53 -5.48 8.57
CA THR A 151 -8.83 -4.68 9.77
C THR A 151 -8.50 -3.21 9.50
N PRO A 152 -9.18 -2.25 10.17
CA PRO A 152 -8.79 -0.84 10.13
C PRO A 152 -7.34 -0.61 10.60
N LYS A 153 -6.73 0.49 10.15
CA LYS A 153 -5.37 0.86 10.52
C LYS A 153 -5.33 1.21 12.01
N PRO A 154 -4.50 0.55 12.83
CA PRO A 154 -4.37 0.90 14.23
C PRO A 154 -3.56 2.19 14.39
N HIS A 155 -3.57 2.75 15.60
CA HIS A 155 -2.71 3.87 15.98
C HIS A 155 -2.06 3.60 17.35
N CYS A 156 -0.96 4.29 17.61
CA CYS A 156 -0.23 4.21 18.86
C CYS A 156 -0.61 5.41 19.73
N GLN A 157 -1.14 5.15 20.91
CA GLN A 157 -1.54 6.17 21.87
C GLN A 157 -0.51 6.23 23.01
N GLY A 158 0.04 7.42 23.24
CA GLY A 158 1.03 7.63 24.29
C GLY A 158 0.40 7.52 25.68
N GLU A 159 1.17 7.10 26.66
CA GLU A 159 0.74 7.01 28.07
C GLU A 159 0.62 8.38 28.76
N GLY A 160 0.79 9.49 28.01
CA GLY A 160 0.77 10.87 28.50
C GLY A 160 -0.62 11.52 28.64
N ASN A 161 -1.70 10.76 28.46
CA ASN A 161 -3.08 11.27 28.58
C ASN A 161 -4.11 10.16 28.84
N SER A 162 -3.76 9.12 29.60
CA SER A 162 -4.71 8.74 30.65
C SER A 162 -4.92 10.00 31.48
N CYS A 163 -6.17 10.38 31.76
CA CYS A 163 -6.49 11.51 32.63
C CYS A 163 -5.38 11.70 33.66
N LEU A 164 -4.75 12.89 33.70
CA LEU A 164 -4.04 13.26 34.93
C LEU A 164 -4.99 12.83 36.04
N PRO A 165 -4.60 11.93 36.97
CA PRO A 165 -5.43 11.72 38.15
C PRO A 165 -5.66 13.13 38.65
N ALA A 166 -6.95 13.54 38.66
CA ALA A 166 -7.36 14.91 38.94
C ALA A 166 -6.42 15.40 40.01
N ALA A 167 -5.61 16.40 39.63
CA ALA A 167 -4.57 16.92 40.49
C ALA A 167 -5.16 17.01 41.89
N ASP A 168 -4.51 16.29 42.80
CA ASP A 168 -4.63 16.38 44.24
C ASP A 168 -5.58 17.50 44.68
N GLU A 169 -6.63 17.17 45.43
CA GLU A 169 -7.71 18.04 45.95
C GLU A 169 -7.21 19.27 46.77
N ILE A 170 -5.91 19.56 46.69
CA ILE A 170 -5.15 20.54 47.44
C ILE A 170 -4.59 21.65 46.51
N ALA A 171 -4.61 21.47 45.17
CA ALA A 171 -4.06 22.47 44.25
C ALA A 171 -4.98 23.69 44.00
N CYS A 172 -6.29 23.57 44.18
CA CYS A 172 -7.22 24.70 44.04
C CYS A 172 -7.17 25.71 45.22
N THR A 173 -6.56 25.35 46.35
CA THR A 173 -6.56 26.22 47.55
C THR A 173 -5.35 27.14 47.66
N ARG A 174 -4.39 27.09 46.73
CA ARG A 174 -3.11 27.83 46.86
C ARG A 174 -2.98 29.13 46.06
N MET A 175 -4.02 29.59 45.36
CA MET A 175 -4.03 30.88 44.67
C MET A 175 -4.99 31.91 45.29
N GLY A 176 -4.96 32.05 46.62
CA GLY A 176 -5.81 32.99 47.33
C GLY A 176 -5.37 33.35 48.75
N VAL A 177 -4.07 33.55 49.00
CA VAL A 177 -3.62 34.30 50.19
C VAL A 177 -3.47 35.76 49.77
N GLY A 178 -4.57 36.50 49.83
CA GLY A 178 -4.58 37.95 49.90
C GLY A 178 -5.19 38.31 51.25
N ASN A 179 -4.36 38.81 52.17
CA ASN A 179 -4.79 39.31 53.48
C ASN A 179 -5.88 40.37 53.30
N GLY A 180 -7.08 40.12 53.80
CA GLY A 180 -8.17 41.08 53.88
C GLY A 180 -8.65 41.15 55.32
N GLU A 181 -8.34 42.26 55.99
CA GLU A 181 -8.73 42.57 57.35
C GLU A 181 -10.26 42.55 57.53
N ARG A 182 -10.64 42.16 58.75
CA ARG A 182 -12.01 42.03 59.21
C ARG A 182 -12.60 43.42 59.48
N GLU A 183 -13.31 44.00 58.52
CA GLU A 183 -14.16 45.17 58.77
C GLU A 183 -15.62 44.74 58.91
N ARG A 184 -16.15 44.92 60.12
CA ARG A 184 -17.56 44.74 60.46
C ARG A 184 -18.28 46.06 60.17
N THR A 185 -19.27 46.06 59.27
CA THR A 185 -20.27 47.13 59.20
C THR A 185 -21.68 46.58 59.01
N ASP A 186 -22.56 47.13 59.82
CA ASP A 186 -23.99 46.89 59.98
C ASP A 186 -24.83 47.36 58.78
N ARG A 187 -26.06 46.83 58.75
CA ARG A 187 -27.27 47.23 58.00
C ARG A 187 -27.45 46.62 56.61
N GLY A 188 -28.59 45.94 56.49
CA GLY A 188 -29.07 45.36 55.25
C GLY A 188 -29.44 46.41 54.23
N GLU A 189 -29.11 46.10 52.98
CA GLU A 189 -29.89 46.41 51.79
C GLU A 189 -29.40 45.42 50.74
N SER A 190 -30.30 44.78 50.00
CA SER A 190 -29.94 43.99 48.83
C SER A 190 -29.65 44.94 47.67
N PRO A 191 -28.55 44.77 46.91
CA PRO A 191 -28.55 45.19 45.53
C PRO A 191 -28.29 44.01 44.59
N THR A 192 -29.30 43.84 43.75
CA THR A 192 -29.38 43.12 42.49
C THR A 192 -28.10 43.06 41.64
N LEU A 193 -27.86 41.85 41.13
CA LEU A 193 -27.36 41.48 39.80
C LEU A 193 -26.50 42.52 39.05
N SER A 194 -25.17 42.39 39.15
CA SER A 194 -24.26 42.95 38.16
C SER A 194 -23.46 41.83 37.48
N THR A 195 -23.60 41.82 36.16
CA THR A 195 -23.09 40.89 35.18
C THR A 195 -21.58 40.67 35.30
N ILE A 196 -21.15 39.46 35.64
CA ILE A 196 -19.76 39.05 35.43
C ILE A 196 -19.60 38.72 33.94
N HIS A 197 -18.87 39.57 33.23
CA HIS A 197 -18.41 39.30 31.88
C HIS A 197 -17.48 38.08 31.89
N LEU A 198 -17.93 36.97 31.30
CA LEU A 198 -17.06 35.85 30.93
C LEU A 198 -16.18 36.27 29.74
N PRO A 199 -14.85 36.04 29.76
CA PRO A 199 -14.03 36.25 28.59
C PRO A 199 -14.39 35.21 27.52
N GLN A 200 -14.83 35.71 26.37
CA GLN A 200 -15.03 34.91 25.17
C GLN A 200 -13.67 34.48 24.63
N THR A 201 -13.39 33.18 24.70
CA THR A 201 -12.61 32.32 23.76
C THR A 201 -11.89 31.21 24.53
N TRP A 202 -12.60 30.10 24.77
CA TRP A 202 -11.94 28.82 25.02
C TRP A 202 -12.11 27.96 23.76
N PRO A 203 -11.04 27.40 23.18
CA PRO A 203 -11.18 26.51 22.04
C PRO A 203 -12.03 25.31 22.45
N HIS A 204 -13.11 25.07 21.71
CA HIS A 204 -13.96 23.89 21.85
C HIS A 204 -13.10 22.64 21.69
N ASN A 205 -12.69 22.03 22.80
CA ASN A 205 -12.12 20.70 22.81
C ASN A 205 -13.28 19.71 23.06
N PRO A 206 -13.65 18.84 22.10
CA PRO A 206 -14.82 17.97 22.21
C PRO A 206 -14.64 16.81 23.22
N LEU A 207 -13.56 16.80 24.00
CA LEU A 207 -13.28 15.77 25.01
C LEU A 207 -13.81 16.11 26.43
N CYS A 208 -14.36 17.31 26.64
CA CYS A 208 -14.91 17.74 27.94
C CYS A 208 -16.44 17.59 28.05
N SER A 209 -17.03 16.54 27.48
CA SER A 209 -18.49 16.31 27.56
C SER A 209 -18.95 15.46 28.75
N LEU A 210 -18.08 15.16 29.73
CA LEU A 210 -18.42 14.26 30.84
C LEU A 210 -18.64 14.91 32.22
N CYS A 211 -18.57 16.24 32.35
CA CYS A 211 -18.82 16.91 33.64
C CYS A 211 -20.26 17.44 33.83
N TRP A 212 -21.26 16.70 33.34
CA TRP A 212 -22.65 16.89 33.76
C TRP A 212 -23.23 15.56 34.22
N ALA A 213 -22.69 15.05 35.32
CA ALA A 213 -23.34 14.04 36.13
C ALA A 213 -23.42 14.57 37.57
N PHE A 214 -24.46 15.36 37.85
CA PHE A 214 -24.94 15.52 39.22
C PHE A 214 -26.00 14.45 39.47
N PRO A 215 -25.84 13.63 40.52
CA PRO A 215 -26.97 13.31 41.37
C PRO A 215 -26.57 13.48 42.86
N PRO A 216 -27.47 13.18 43.81
CA PRO A 216 -28.73 13.84 44.16
C PRO A 216 -28.63 14.48 45.57
N PHE A 217 -29.46 15.48 45.91
CA PHE A 217 -30.00 15.73 47.26
C PHE A 217 -31.21 16.66 47.16
#